data_AF-A0AAW0MWH0-F1
#
_entry.id   AF-A0AAW0MWH0-F1
#
_cell.length_a   1.000
_cell.length_b   1.000
_cell.length_c   1.000
_cell.angle_alpha   90.00
_cell.angle_beta   90.00
_cell.angle_gamma   90.00
#
_symmetry.space_group_name_H-M   'P 1'
#
loop_
_entity.id
_entity.type
_entity.pdbx_description
1 polymer ?
#
loop_
_entity_poly.entity_id
_entity_poly.type
_entity_poly.pdbx_seq_one_letter_code
_entity_poly.pdbx_strand_id
1 'polypeptide(L)'
;MFFSLPILTPDIRMKSRGVNLGTSQSSDRSSNHSSGNSTEELTRGVAVEKLDSVKKWGINTYKCTKQMFSERFGRGSRTVDLELEAQIDLLRDTKLKYENILRLATALTTHFQSMVQTQQALGDTFTDLSQKSPELQDEFGYNAETQKLLCKNGESLLGAISFFVSSVDTLVNKTMEDTLMTIRLYENARLEFDAYRSDLEELSMGPRDAASMVRIEMAQHEYQHYRTIL
;
A
#
# COMPACT_ATOMS: atom_id res chain seq x y z
N MET A 1 -20.48 12.03 -1.80
CA MET A 1 -19.27 11.21 -1.98
C MET A 1 -18.20 12.08 -2.62
N PHE A 2 -17.38 12.74 -1.80
CA PHE A 2 -16.19 13.42 -2.28
C PHE A 2 -15.08 12.37 -2.39
N PHE A 3 -14.83 11.88 -3.60
CA PHE A 3 -13.68 11.04 -3.85
C PHE A 3 -12.47 11.95 -4.07
N SER A 4 -11.50 11.86 -3.17
CA SER A 4 -10.21 12.54 -3.30
C SER A 4 -9.61 12.27 -4.67
N LEU A 5 -9.21 13.34 -5.37
CA LEU A 5 -8.22 13.25 -6.44
C LEU A 5 -7.03 12.43 -5.91
N PRO A 6 -6.52 11.43 -6.65
CA PRO A 6 -5.25 10.83 -6.29
C PRO A 6 -4.21 11.95 -6.35
N ILE A 7 -3.78 12.42 -5.18
CA ILE A 7 -2.62 13.27 -5.06
C ILE A 7 -1.48 12.39 -5.55
N LEU A 8 -0.99 12.63 -6.76
CA LEU A 8 0.27 12.09 -7.24
C LEU A 8 1.35 12.68 -6.33
N THR A 9 1.59 12.02 -5.18
CA THR A 9 2.68 12.39 -4.30
C THR A 9 3.99 12.18 -5.05
N PRO A 10 4.93 13.13 -5.01
CA PRO A 10 6.20 12.98 -5.71
C PRO A 10 6.99 11.85 -5.04
N ASP A 11 7.23 10.75 -5.75
CA ASP A 11 8.15 9.69 -5.30
C ASP A 11 9.59 10.19 -5.50
N ILE A 12 10.05 11.06 -4.58
CA ILE A 12 11.43 11.51 -4.49
C ILE A 12 12.20 10.46 -3.68
N ARG A 13 12.38 9.26 -4.25
CA ARG A 13 13.32 8.28 -3.68
C ARG A 13 14.49 8.05 -4.62
N MET A 14 15.48 8.91 -4.54
CA MET A 14 16.81 8.61 -5.09
C MET A 14 17.46 7.46 -4.33
N LYS A 15 17.95 6.48 -5.09
CA LYS A 15 18.70 5.31 -4.63
C LYS A 15 20.20 5.66 -4.66
N SER A 16 20.72 6.19 -3.55
CA SER A 16 22.18 6.33 -3.39
C SER A 16 22.77 5.04 -2.83
N ARG A 17 23.47 4.29 -3.67
CA ARG A 17 24.33 3.17 -3.27
C ARG A 17 25.68 3.69 -2.78
N GLY A 18 25.92 3.49 -1.48
CA GLY A 18 27.16 3.26 -0.72
C GLY A 18 28.52 3.84 -1.16
N VAL A 19 29.18 4.51 -0.20
CA VAL A 19 30.55 4.16 0.24
C VAL A 19 30.61 4.35 1.76
N ASN A 20 31.06 3.31 2.47
CA ASN A 20 31.35 3.32 3.91
C ASN A 20 32.89 3.30 4.05
N LEU A 21 33.49 4.24 4.80
CA LEU A 21 34.84 4.06 5.33
C LEU A 21 35.13 4.96 6.55
N GLY A 22 35.25 4.32 7.72
CA GLY A 22 36.41 4.42 8.64
C GLY A 22 36.71 5.73 9.37
N THR A 23 36.51 5.70 10.69
CA THR A 23 36.98 6.67 11.70
C THR A 23 38.50 6.58 11.93
N SER A 24 39.22 7.71 12.03
CA SER A 24 40.39 7.93 12.92
C SER A 24 40.92 9.37 12.92
N GLN A 25 41.67 9.70 13.98
CA GLN A 25 41.89 11.01 14.62
C GLN A 25 42.95 11.95 14.00
N SER A 26 42.77 13.24 14.34
CA SER A 26 43.76 14.27 14.77
C SER A 26 44.67 15.04 13.78
N SER A 27 44.65 16.37 13.99
CA SER A 27 45.77 17.35 13.98
C SER A 27 45.87 18.37 12.82
N ASP A 28 45.75 19.64 13.23
CA ASP A 28 46.33 20.90 12.73
C ASP A 28 46.63 21.12 11.23
N ARG A 29 46.03 22.19 10.67
CA ARG A 29 46.73 23.46 10.35
C ARG A 29 45.86 24.38 9.50
N SER A 30 45.92 25.67 9.82
CA SER A 30 45.41 26.76 8.99
C SER A 30 46.09 26.78 7.62
N SER A 31 45.30 26.84 6.56
CA SER A 31 45.69 27.53 5.34
C SER A 31 44.46 28.09 4.65
N ASN A 32 44.57 29.38 4.37
CA ASN A 32 43.60 30.22 3.70
C ASN A 32 43.44 29.73 2.25
N HIS A 33 42.26 29.26 1.85
CA HIS A 33 41.95 29.01 0.45
C HIS A 33 40.54 29.50 0.11
N SER A 34 40.49 30.50 -0.76
CA SER A 34 39.33 30.96 -1.51
C SER A 34 38.54 29.78 -2.11
N SER A 35 37.46 29.38 -1.44
CA SER A 35 36.53 28.33 -1.89
C SER A 35 35.07 28.76 -1.72
N GLY A 36 34.78 30.03 -2.01
CA GLY A 36 33.42 30.60 -1.95
C GLY A 36 32.55 30.31 -3.18
N ASN A 37 33.16 30.07 -4.35
CA ASN A 37 32.39 29.97 -5.61
C ASN A 37 31.87 28.58 -5.95
N SER A 38 32.59 27.51 -5.57
CA SER A 38 32.24 26.15 -6.01
C SER A 38 30.96 25.62 -5.35
N THR A 39 30.72 26.00 -4.09
CA THR A 39 29.56 25.58 -3.31
C THR A 39 28.29 26.30 -3.77
N GLU A 40 28.39 27.58 -4.16
CA GLU A 40 27.27 28.37 -4.68
C GLU A 40 26.85 27.92 -6.09
N GLU A 41 27.81 27.61 -6.97
CA GLU A 41 27.50 27.06 -8.31
C GLU A 41 26.89 25.66 -8.25
N LEU A 42 27.39 24.78 -7.37
CA LEU A 42 26.77 23.48 -7.09
C LEU A 42 25.35 23.63 -6.54
N THR A 43 25.14 24.55 -5.60
CA THR A 43 23.81 24.80 -5.01
C THR A 43 22.84 25.39 -6.04
N ARG A 44 23.33 26.26 -6.94
CA ARG A 44 22.55 26.82 -8.05
C ARG A 44 22.20 25.76 -9.10
N GLY A 45 23.14 24.87 -9.43
CA GLY A 45 22.89 23.73 -10.32
C GLY A 45 21.80 22.79 -9.77
N VAL A 46 21.89 22.43 -8.49
CA VAL A 46 20.88 21.62 -7.80
C VAL A 46 19.51 22.32 -7.76
N ALA A 47 19.48 23.64 -7.56
CA ALA A 47 18.23 24.41 -7.55
C ALA A 47 17.55 24.42 -8.94
N VAL A 48 18.33 24.53 -10.02
CA VAL A 48 17.83 24.51 -11.40
C VAL A 48 17.29 23.11 -11.76
N GLU A 49 18.02 22.03 -11.43
CA GLU A 49 17.56 20.66 -11.67
C GLU A 49 16.25 20.34 -10.91
N LYS A 50 16.12 20.85 -9.68
CA LYS A 50 14.88 20.74 -8.90
C LYS A 50 13.73 21.51 -9.56
N LEU A 51 13.98 22.72 -10.06
CA LEU A 51 12.96 23.52 -10.75
C LEU A 51 12.48 22.82 -12.03
N ASP A 52 13.40 22.26 -12.81
CA ASP A 52 13.08 21.50 -14.03
C ASP A 52 12.29 20.23 -13.70
N SER A 53 12.63 19.55 -12.61
CA SER A 53 11.87 18.39 -12.12
C SER A 53 10.44 18.75 -11.74
N VAL A 54 10.23 19.87 -11.04
CA VAL A 54 8.90 20.38 -10.68
C VAL A 54 8.11 20.76 -11.94
N LYS A 55 8.76 21.40 -12.92
CA LYS A 55 8.12 21.75 -14.19
C LYS A 55 7.68 20.50 -14.95
N LYS A 56 8.55 19.50 -15.09
CA LYS A 56 8.23 18.23 -15.76
C LYS A 56 7.09 17.49 -15.04
N TRP A 57 7.14 17.45 -13.72
CA TRP A 57 6.06 16.89 -12.91
C TRP A 57 4.72 17.61 -13.12
N GLY A 58 4.72 18.94 -13.14
CA GLY A 58 3.51 19.74 -13.38
C GLY A 58 2.91 19.50 -14.77
N ILE A 59 3.75 19.41 -15.80
CA ILE A 59 3.31 19.07 -17.16
C ILE A 59 2.73 17.65 -17.21
N ASN A 60 3.43 16.65 -16.66
CA ASN A 60 2.94 15.27 -16.62
C ASN A 60 1.59 15.18 -15.91
N THR A 61 1.49 15.81 -14.73
CA THR A 61 0.27 15.84 -13.92
C THR A 61 -0.88 16.46 -14.69
N TYR A 62 -0.65 17.57 -15.40
CA TYR A 62 -1.66 18.18 -16.25
C TYR A 62 -2.11 17.25 -17.39
N LYS A 63 -1.17 16.65 -18.14
CA LYS A 63 -1.49 15.72 -19.24
C LYS A 63 -2.31 14.53 -18.73
N CYS A 64 -1.88 13.90 -17.64
CA CYS A 64 -2.60 12.77 -17.02
C CYS A 64 -3.99 13.17 -16.51
N THR A 65 -4.12 14.36 -15.91
CA THR A 65 -5.41 14.87 -15.46
C THR A 65 -6.35 15.10 -16.65
N LYS A 66 -5.85 15.74 -17.72
CA LYS A 66 -6.60 15.94 -18.97
C LYS A 66 -7.03 14.60 -19.59
N GLN A 67 -6.15 13.62 -19.61
CA GLN A 67 -6.45 12.27 -20.10
C GLN A 67 -7.53 11.58 -19.25
N MET A 68 -7.39 11.61 -17.92
CA MET A 68 -8.35 11.01 -16.99
C MET A 68 -9.76 11.57 -17.19
N PHE A 69 -9.90 12.89 -17.29
CA PHE A 69 -11.20 13.50 -17.58
C PHE A 69 -11.70 13.13 -18.98
N SER A 70 -10.82 13.14 -19.98
CA SER A 70 -11.18 12.75 -21.35
C SER A 70 -11.75 11.33 -21.42
N GLU A 71 -11.12 10.36 -20.76
CA GLU A 71 -11.62 8.98 -20.66
C GLU A 71 -12.98 8.91 -19.96
N ARG A 72 -13.13 9.60 -18.82
CA ARG A 72 -14.38 9.61 -18.04
C ARG A 72 -15.56 10.17 -18.82
N PHE A 73 -15.32 11.13 -19.70
CA PHE A 73 -16.35 11.73 -20.56
C PHE A 73 -16.48 11.04 -21.93
N GLY A 74 -15.77 9.92 -22.17
CA GLY A 74 -15.81 9.18 -23.44
C GLY A 74 -15.18 9.93 -24.62
N ARG A 75 -14.33 10.91 -24.34
CA ARG A 75 -13.64 11.75 -25.34
C ARG A 75 -12.17 11.36 -25.56
N GLY A 76 -11.60 10.57 -24.66
CA GLY A 76 -10.23 10.04 -24.75
C GLY A 76 -10.25 8.53 -24.94
N SER A 77 -9.33 8.01 -25.75
CA SER A 77 -9.13 6.57 -25.88
C SER A 77 -8.34 6.05 -24.68
N ARG A 78 -8.81 4.92 -24.13
CA ARG A 78 -8.22 4.21 -22.99
C ARG A 78 -7.62 2.91 -23.48
N THR A 79 -6.41 2.62 -23.05
CA THR A 79 -5.79 1.30 -23.24
C THR A 79 -6.44 0.30 -22.27
N VAL A 80 -6.90 -0.84 -22.78
CA VAL A 80 -7.67 -1.82 -21.98
C VAL A 80 -7.11 -3.22 -22.18
N ASP A 81 -6.83 -3.91 -21.07
CA ASP A 81 -6.59 -5.35 -21.02
C ASP A 81 -7.75 -6.01 -20.28
N LEU A 82 -8.66 -6.64 -21.04
CA LEU A 82 -9.88 -7.22 -20.49
C LEU A 82 -9.61 -8.42 -19.58
N GLU A 83 -8.54 -9.17 -19.84
CA GLU A 83 -8.18 -10.32 -19.01
C GLU A 83 -7.65 -9.85 -17.65
N LEU A 84 -6.74 -8.87 -17.67
CA LEU A 84 -6.20 -8.29 -16.45
C LEU A 84 -7.28 -7.62 -15.60
N GLU A 85 -8.20 -6.87 -16.21
CA GLU A 85 -9.33 -6.23 -15.49
C GLU A 85 -10.21 -7.29 -14.81
N ALA A 86 -10.52 -8.39 -15.49
CA ALA A 86 -11.28 -9.50 -14.91
C ALA A 86 -10.55 -10.15 -13.72
N GLN A 87 -9.22 -10.32 -13.82
CA GLN A 87 -8.39 -10.85 -12.73
C GLN A 87 -8.33 -9.87 -11.53
N ILE A 88 -8.25 -8.56 -11.79
CA ILE A 88 -8.27 -7.53 -10.75
C ILE A 88 -9.61 -7.52 -10.01
N ASP A 89 -10.72 -7.64 -10.72
CA ASP A 89 -12.04 -7.68 -10.11
C ASP A 89 -12.23 -8.95 -9.26
N LEU A 90 -11.75 -10.10 -9.74
CA LEU A 90 -11.71 -11.33 -8.96
C LEU A 90 -10.86 -11.17 -7.68
N LEU A 91 -9.70 -10.52 -7.76
CA LEU A 91 -8.86 -10.24 -6.60
C LEU A 91 -9.58 -9.35 -5.58
N ARG A 92 -10.26 -8.30 -6.03
CA ARG A 92 -11.03 -7.39 -5.15
C ARG A 92 -12.17 -8.11 -4.45
N ASP A 93 -12.96 -8.91 -5.18
CA ASP A 93 -14.04 -9.72 -4.61
C ASP A 93 -13.50 -10.76 -3.61
N THR A 94 -12.38 -11.41 -3.95
CA THR A 94 -11.71 -12.36 -3.05
C THR A 94 -11.25 -11.65 -1.77
N LYS A 95 -10.60 -10.49 -1.87
CA LYS A 95 -10.18 -9.70 -0.71
C LYS A 95 -11.36 -9.37 0.20
N LEU A 96 -12.49 -8.91 -0.35
CA LEU A 96 -13.70 -8.61 0.43
C LEU A 96 -14.25 -9.83 1.20
N LYS A 97 -14.22 -11.01 0.57
CA LYS A 97 -14.63 -12.27 1.23
C LYS A 97 -13.71 -12.60 2.40
N TYR A 98 -12.40 -12.44 2.23
CA TYR A 98 -11.42 -12.69 3.29
C TYR A 98 -11.51 -11.65 4.42
N GLU A 99 -11.79 -10.38 4.12
CA GLU A 99 -12.07 -9.34 5.13
C GLU A 99 -13.31 -9.70 5.97
N ASN A 100 -14.36 -10.21 5.34
CA ASN A 100 -15.53 -10.66 6.09
C ASN A 100 -15.22 -11.89 6.97
N ILE A 101 -14.43 -12.85 6.47
CA ILE A 101 -13.95 -13.99 7.28
C ILE A 101 -13.12 -13.49 8.46
N LEU A 102 -12.18 -12.56 8.24
CA LEU A 102 -11.35 -11.97 9.29
C LEU A 102 -12.22 -11.31 10.36
N ARG A 103 -13.21 -10.51 9.96
CA ARG A 103 -14.16 -9.87 10.88
C ARG A 103 -14.92 -10.89 11.72
N LEU A 104 -15.46 -11.94 11.08
CA LEU A 104 -16.21 -12.99 11.77
C LEU A 104 -15.32 -13.80 12.72
N ALA A 105 -14.12 -14.16 12.30
CA ALA A 105 -13.16 -14.90 13.12
C ALA A 105 -12.70 -14.08 14.33
N THR A 106 -12.45 -12.78 14.16
CA THR A 106 -12.13 -11.89 15.29
C THR A 106 -13.29 -11.80 16.28
N ALA A 107 -14.53 -11.65 15.79
CA ALA A 107 -15.71 -11.64 16.66
C ALA A 107 -15.88 -12.98 17.42
N LEU A 108 -15.67 -14.10 16.73
CA LEU A 108 -15.67 -15.43 17.33
C LEU A 108 -14.61 -15.55 18.43
N THR A 109 -13.37 -15.13 18.17
CA THR A 109 -12.28 -15.13 19.17
C THR A 109 -12.69 -14.35 20.42
N THR A 110 -13.23 -13.14 20.25
CA THR A 110 -13.66 -12.31 21.39
C THR A 110 -14.76 -12.98 22.20
N HIS A 111 -15.83 -13.47 21.54
CA HIS A 111 -16.93 -14.13 22.25
C HIS A 111 -16.47 -15.42 22.94
N PHE A 112 -15.62 -16.20 22.27
CA PHE A 112 -15.13 -17.46 22.81
C PHE A 112 -14.19 -17.23 24.00
N GLN A 113 -13.38 -16.18 23.97
CA GLN A 113 -12.57 -15.78 25.11
C GLN A 113 -13.42 -15.43 26.34
N SER A 114 -14.51 -14.66 26.16
CA SER A 114 -15.45 -14.37 27.25
C SER A 114 -16.16 -15.63 27.77
N MET A 115 -16.51 -16.56 26.89
CA MET A 115 -17.08 -17.85 27.28
C MET A 115 -16.12 -18.66 28.15
N VAL A 116 -14.85 -18.81 27.73
CA VAL A 116 -13.83 -19.55 28.50
C VAL A 116 -13.59 -18.91 29.87
N GLN A 117 -13.55 -17.58 29.95
CA GLN A 117 -13.45 -16.88 31.25
C GLN A 117 -14.65 -17.16 32.16
N THR A 118 -15.86 -17.23 31.60
CA THR A 118 -17.08 -17.54 32.37
C THR A 118 -17.09 -19.00 32.81
N GLN A 119 -16.64 -19.93 31.96
CA GLN A 119 -16.47 -21.34 32.33
C GLN A 119 -15.49 -21.51 33.49
N GLN A 120 -14.40 -20.74 33.51
CA GLN A 120 -13.44 -20.76 34.61
C GLN A 120 -14.08 -20.32 35.93
N ALA A 121 -14.75 -19.17 35.93
CA ALA A 121 -15.45 -18.66 37.13
C ALA A 121 -16.54 -19.63 37.62
N LEU A 122 -17.25 -20.28 36.69
CA LEU A 122 -18.26 -21.28 37.02
C LEU A 122 -17.62 -22.54 37.63
N GLY A 123 -16.51 -23.01 37.08
CA GLY A 123 -15.73 -24.13 37.62
C GLY A 123 -15.18 -23.85 39.03
N ASP A 124 -14.72 -22.63 39.29
CA ASP A 124 -14.25 -22.20 40.61
C ASP A 124 -15.41 -22.18 41.62
N THR A 125 -16.58 -21.67 41.21
CA THR A 125 -17.80 -21.66 42.05
C THR A 125 -18.27 -23.08 42.39
N PHE A 126 -18.26 -23.99 41.40
CA PHE A 126 -18.59 -25.40 41.67
C PHE A 126 -17.57 -26.08 42.59
N THR A 127 -16.28 -25.73 42.46
CA THR A 127 -15.25 -26.26 43.37
C THR A 127 -15.52 -25.81 44.81
N ASP A 128 -15.89 -24.55 45.02
CA ASP A 128 -16.21 -24.00 46.34
C ASP A 128 -17.47 -24.64 46.95
N LEU A 129 -18.53 -24.81 46.15
CA LEU A 129 -19.76 -25.46 46.59
C LEU A 129 -19.55 -26.94 46.93
N SER A 130 -18.75 -27.67 46.15
CA SER A 130 -18.39 -29.06 46.42
C SER A 130 -17.76 -29.23 47.82
N GLN A 131 -16.93 -28.25 48.24
CA GLN A 131 -16.29 -28.27 49.57
C GLN A 131 -17.23 -27.89 50.71
N LYS A 132 -18.26 -27.07 50.43
CA LYS A 132 -19.16 -26.49 51.45
C LYS A 132 -20.47 -27.25 51.61
N SER A 133 -20.83 -28.10 50.66
CA SER A 133 -22.10 -28.85 50.65
C SER A 133 -21.82 -30.36 50.54
N PRO A 134 -21.54 -31.06 51.66
CA PRO A 134 -21.19 -32.49 51.65
C PRO A 134 -22.25 -33.38 51.01
N GLU A 135 -23.53 -33.02 51.12
CA GLU A 135 -24.65 -33.73 50.50
C GLU A 135 -24.71 -33.65 48.96
N LEU A 136 -23.97 -32.71 48.36
CA LEU A 136 -23.91 -32.47 46.90
C LEU A 136 -22.46 -32.43 46.39
N GLN A 137 -21.53 -32.97 47.18
CA GLN A 137 -20.10 -32.85 46.93
C GLN A 137 -19.72 -33.45 45.57
N ASP A 138 -20.25 -34.62 45.25
CA ASP A 138 -19.91 -35.37 44.04
C ASP A 138 -20.47 -34.68 42.77
N GLU A 139 -21.70 -34.16 42.84
CA GLU A 139 -22.36 -33.46 41.73
C GLU A 139 -21.64 -32.14 41.40
N PHE A 140 -21.32 -31.35 42.43
CA PHE A 140 -20.57 -30.11 42.23
C PHE A 140 -19.13 -30.40 41.82
N GLY A 141 -18.49 -31.41 42.39
CA GLY A 141 -17.13 -31.82 42.04
C GLY A 141 -17.03 -32.26 40.58
N TYR A 142 -17.97 -33.08 40.11
CA TYR A 142 -18.03 -33.52 38.72
C TYR A 142 -18.22 -32.34 37.74
N ASN A 143 -19.13 -31.42 38.07
CA ASN A 143 -19.36 -30.23 37.24
C ASN A 143 -18.15 -29.28 37.24
N ALA A 144 -17.45 -29.13 38.36
CA ALA A 144 -16.22 -28.34 38.45
C ALA A 144 -15.13 -28.88 37.52
N GLU A 145 -14.87 -30.19 37.58
CA GLU A 145 -13.87 -30.82 36.71
C GLU A 145 -14.26 -30.76 35.23
N THR A 146 -15.55 -30.88 34.93
CA THR A 146 -16.07 -30.69 33.56
C THR A 146 -15.77 -29.28 33.04
N GLN A 147 -16.02 -28.23 33.84
CA GLN A 147 -15.73 -26.87 33.43
C GLN A 147 -14.22 -26.62 33.26
N LYS A 148 -13.38 -27.14 34.17
CA LYS A 148 -11.91 -27.03 34.03
C LYS A 148 -11.39 -27.69 32.75
N LEU A 149 -11.93 -28.86 32.38
CA LEU A 149 -11.59 -29.53 31.13
C LEU A 149 -12.00 -28.72 29.91
N LEU A 150 -13.22 -28.15 29.92
CA LEU A 150 -13.71 -27.27 28.85
C LEU A 150 -12.83 -26.03 28.70
N CYS A 151 -12.41 -25.39 29.81
CA CYS A 151 -11.48 -24.25 29.78
C CYS A 151 -10.16 -24.62 29.10
N LYS A 152 -9.52 -25.72 29.52
CA LYS A 152 -8.23 -26.16 28.95
C LYS A 152 -8.32 -26.43 27.44
N ASN A 153 -9.39 -27.07 27.00
CA ASN A 153 -9.63 -27.31 25.58
C ASN A 153 -9.95 -25.99 24.85
N GLY A 154 -10.69 -25.10 25.48
CA GLY A 154 -11.02 -23.76 25.00
C GLY A 154 -9.79 -22.90 24.77
N GLU A 155 -8.81 -22.90 25.68
CA GLU A 155 -7.54 -22.17 25.51
C GLU A 155 -6.76 -22.64 24.28
N SER A 156 -6.70 -23.96 24.07
CA SER A 156 -6.04 -24.54 22.90
C SER A 156 -6.72 -24.10 21.59
N LEU A 157 -8.05 -24.13 21.55
CA LEU A 157 -8.83 -23.67 20.40
C LEU A 157 -8.69 -22.16 20.19
N LEU A 158 -8.70 -21.37 21.25
CA LEU A 158 -8.52 -19.91 21.18
C LEU A 158 -7.16 -19.55 20.57
N GLY A 159 -6.11 -20.30 20.94
CA GLY A 159 -4.79 -20.16 20.32
C GLY A 159 -4.81 -20.45 18.81
N ALA A 160 -5.50 -21.51 18.39
CA ALA A 160 -5.62 -21.86 16.98
C ALA A 160 -6.39 -20.79 16.17
N ILE A 161 -7.51 -20.29 16.71
CA ILE A 161 -8.31 -19.24 16.04
C ILE A 161 -7.52 -17.93 15.98
N SER A 162 -6.79 -17.56 17.05
CA SER A 162 -5.96 -16.36 17.07
C SER A 162 -4.82 -16.41 16.03
N PHE A 163 -4.21 -17.60 15.86
CA PHE A 163 -3.23 -17.83 14.80
C PHE A 163 -3.84 -17.71 13.40
N PHE A 164 -5.04 -18.26 13.20
CA PHE A 164 -5.78 -18.12 11.95
C PHE A 164 -6.09 -16.65 11.63
N VAL A 165 -6.62 -15.90 12.59
CA VAL A 165 -6.91 -14.46 12.46
C VAL A 165 -5.65 -13.69 12.04
N SER A 166 -4.52 -13.93 12.72
CA SER A 166 -3.24 -13.26 12.40
C SER A 166 -2.73 -13.60 11.00
N SER A 167 -2.94 -14.86 10.58
CA SER A 167 -2.53 -15.34 9.25
C SER A 167 -3.37 -14.71 8.14
N VAL A 168 -4.70 -14.65 8.32
CA VAL A 168 -5.62 -14.01 7.37
C VAL A 168 -5.42 -12.49 7.33
N ASP A 169 -5.19 -11.86 8.48
CA ASP A 169 -4.86 -10.43 8.56
C ASP A 169 -3.62 -10.09 7.73
N THR A 170 -2.56 -10.90 7.85
CA THR A 170 -1.34 -10.74 7.05
C THR A 170 -1.62 -10.91 5.55
N LEU A 171 -2.39 -11.94 5.17
CA LEU A 171 -2.74 -12.18 3.77
C LEU A 171 -3.51 -10.98 3.17
N VAL A 172 -4.51 -10.48 3.90
CA VAL A 172 -5.41 -9.41 3.42
C VAL A 172 -4.72 -8.04 3.45
N ASN A 173 -4.15 -7.67 4.60
CA ASN A 173 -3.68 -6.31 4.85
C ASN A 173 -2.22 -6.08 4.45
N LYS A 174 -1.47 -7.13 4.11
CA LYS A 174 -0.12 -7.00 3.55
C LYS A 174 -0.07 -7.56 2.15
N THR A 175 -0.25 -8.87 1.97
CA THR A 175 0.02 -9.53 0.68
C THR A 175 -0.93 -9.07 -0.44
N MET A 176 -2.24 -9.05 -0.18
CA MET A 176 -3.22 -8.58 -1.16
C MET A 176 -3.12 -7.07 -1.37
N GLU A 177 -2.83 -6.29 -0.33
CA GLU A 177 -2.66 -4.84 -0.46
C GLU A 177 -1.42 -4.47 -1.26
N ASP A 178 -0.30 -5.18 -1.11
CA ASP A 178 0.90 -5.02 -1.92
C ASP A 178 0.59 -5.25 -3.41
N THR A 179 -0.19 -6.30 -3.71
CA THR A 179 -0.63 -6.60 -5.08
C THR A 179 -1.53 -5.48 -5.63
N LEU A 180 -2.49 -4.99 -4.83
CA LEU A 180 -3.36 -3.88 -5.20
C LEU A 180 -2.58 -2.57 -5.40
N MET A 181 -1.50 -2.36 -4.65
CA MET A 181 -0.60 -1.24 -4.85
C MET A 181 0.11 -1.35 -6.21
N THR A 182 0.62 -2.53 -6.57
CA THR A 182 1.19 -2.76 -7.91
C THR A 182 0.16 -2.50 -9.02
N ILE A 183 -1.09 -2.92 -8.84
CA ILE A 183 -2.17 -2.64 -9.79
C ILE A 183 -2.41 -1.12 -9.93
N ARG A 184 -2.40 -0.35 -8.83
CA ARG A 184 -2.52 1.12 -8.89
C ARG A 184 -1.35 1.76 -9.64
N LEU A 185 -0.13 1.24 -9.47
CA LEU A 185 1.05 1.70 -10.19
C LEU A 185 0.94 1.42 -11.70
N TYR A 186 0.48 0.22 -12.07
CA TYR A 186 0.18 -0.14 -13.45
C TYR A 186 -0.87 0.81 -14.06
N GLU A 187 -1.98 1.05 -13.35
CA GLU A 187 -3.03 1.97 -13.79
C GLU A 187 -2.51 3.40 -14.02
N ASN A 188 -1.58 3.86 -13.17
CA ASN A 188 -0.94 5.16 -13.35
C ASN A 188 -0.02 5.18 -14.58
N ALA A 189 0.82 4.16 -14.75
CA ALA A 189 1.68 4.03 -15.93
C ALA A 189 0.86 3.98 -17.23
N ARG A 190 -0.29 3.30 -17.21
CA ARG A 190 -1.24 3.30 -18.33
C ARG A 190 -1.81 4.68 -18.60
N LEU A 191 -2.24 5.39 -17.57
CA LEU A 191 -2.76 6.75 -17.74
C LEU A 191 -1.70 7.69 -18.33
N GLU A 192 -0.45 7.59 -17.90
CA GLU A 192 0.67 8.34 -18.47
C GLU A 192 0.87 7.97 -19.94
N PHE A 193 0.93 6.69 -20.27
CA PHE A 193 1.04 6.22 -21.65
C PHE A 193 -0.06 6.81 -22.55
N ASP A 194 -1.33 6.71 -22.14
CA ASP A 194 -2.45 7.23 -22.92
C ASP A 194 -2.43 8.76 -23.02
N ALA A 195 -1.97 9.46 -21.99
CA ALA A 195 -1.85 10.92 -21.99
C ALA A 195 -0.81 11.40 -23.01
N TYR A 196 0.38 10.77 -23.04
CA TYR A 196 1.43 11.14 -24.00
C TYR A 196 1.12 10.65 -25.42
N ARG A 197 0.42 9.51 -25.58
CA ARG A 197 -0.11 9.08 -26.88
C ARG A 197 -1.08 10.12 -27.45
N SER A 198 -2.06 10.53 -26.64
CA SER A 198 -3.09 11.49 -27.07
C SER A 198 -2.52 12.88 -27.34
N ASP A 199 -1.54 13.34 -26.56
CA ASP A 199 -0.83 14.61 -26.80
C ASP A 199 -0.06 14.61 -28.14
N LEU A 200 0.62 13.50 -28.46
CA LEU A 200 1.30 13.34 -29.74
C LEU A 200 0.31 13.31 -30.91
N GLU A 201 -0.81 12.60 -30.76
CA GLU A 201 -1.88 12.55 -31.76
C GLU A 201 -2.48 13.95 -32.01
N GLU A 202 -2.77 14.71 -30.95
CA GLU A 202 -3.30 16.08 -31.02
C GLU A 202 -2.34 17.04 -31.73
N LEU A 203 -1.05 17.01 -31.38
CA LEU A 203 -0.02 17.81 -32.03
C LEU A 203 0.14 17.44 -33.52
N SER A 204 0.06 16.15 -33.85
CA SER A 204 0.24 15.63 -35.21
C SER A 204 -0.88 16.02 -36.18
N MET A 205 -2.07 16.33 -35.66
CA MET A 205 -3.23 16.82 -36.42
C MET A 205 -3.17 18.34 -36.69
N GLY A 206 -2.26 19.06 -36.04
CA GLY A 206 -2.08 20.50 -36.21
C GLY A 206 -1.27 20.90 -37.45
N PRO A 207 -1.08 22.22 -37.68
CA PRO A 207 -0.25 22.73 -38.76
C PRO A 207 1.20 22.25 -38.69
N ARG A 208 1.80 21.93 -39.85
CA ARG A 208 3.19 21.44 -39.95
C ARG A 208 4.19 22.55 -40.27
N ASP A 209 4.14 23.64 -39.51
CA ASP A 209 5.17 24.67 -39.56
C ASP A 209 6.46 24.21 -38.83
N ALA A 210 7.57 24.92 -39.03
CA ALA A 210 8.87 24.54 -38.47
C ALA A 210 8.87 24.44 -36.93
N ALA A 211 8.15 25.32 -36.22
CA ALA A 211 8.08 25.28 -34.76
C ALA A 211 7.19 24.13 -34.27
N SER A 212 6.11 23.83 -34.98
CA SER A 212 5.23 22.70 -34.71
C SER A 212 5.91 21.36 -34.99
N MET A 213 6.78 21.28 -36.00
CA MET A 213 7.58 20.07 -36.28
C MET A 213 8.55 19.75 -35.15
N VAL A 214 9.24 20.75 -34.58
CA VAL A 214 10.10 20.54 -33.40
C VAL A 214 9.31 20.02 -32.20
N ARG A 215 8.11 20.57 -31.95
CA ARG A 215 7.26 20.11 -30.84
C ARG A 215 6.76 18.68 -31.03
N ILE A 216 6.42 18.29 -32.26
CA ILE A 216 6.01 16.92 -32.59
C ILE A 216 7.17 15.94 -32.38
N GLU A 217 8.38 16.29 -32.81
CA GLU A 217 9.57 15.44 -32.60
C GLU A 217 9.86 15.25 -31.10
N MET A 218 9.78 16.32 -30.31
CA MET A 218 9.91 16.25 -28.85
C MET A 218 8.83 15.34 -28.22
N ALA A 219 7.56 15.54 -28.59
CA ALA A 219 6.46 14.71 -28.10
C ALA A 219 6.60 13.24 -28.51
N GLN A 220 7.17 12.97 -29.69
CA GLN A 220 7.44 11.61 -30.16
C GLN A 220 8.52 10.92 -29.33
N HIS A 221 9.58 11.64 -28.95
CA HIS A 221 10.60 11.11 -28.03
C HIS A 221 10.01 10.84 -26.64
N GLU A 222 9.18 11.75 -26.11
CA GLU A 222 8.48 11.54 -24.84
C GLU A 222 7.57 10.32 -24.90
N TYR A 223 6.75 10.19 -25.94
CA TYR A 223 5.86 9.03 -26.13
C TYR A 223 6.63 7.70 -26.21
N GLN A 224 7.77 7.66 -26.91
CA GLN A 224 8.60 6.46 -26.99
C GLN A 224 9.08 5.98 -25.63
N HIS A 225 9.42 6.90 -24.72
CA HIS A 225 9.79 6.56 -23.35
C HIS A 225 8.64 5.81 -22.65
N TYR A 226 7.44 6.38 -22.64
CA TYR A 226 6.28 5.77 -21.98
C TYR A 226 5.80 4.49 -22.66
N ARG A 227 6.00 4.35 -23.98
CA ARG A 227 5.71 3.11 -24.71
C ARG A 227 6.55 1.92 -24.26
N THR A 228 7.73 2.15 -23.68
CA THR A 228 8.60 1.05 -23.18
C THR A 228 8.29 0.62 -21.74
N ILE A 229 7.44 1.37 -21.03
CA ILE A 229 7.09 1.14 -19.63
C ILE A 229 5.89 0.19 -19.49
N LEU A 230 5.06 0.11 -20.54
CA LEU A 230 3.84 -0.68 -20.62
C LEU A 230 4.05 -1.89 -21.54
#